data_AF-A0AAJ2JDZ1-F1
#
_entry.id   AF-A0AAJ2JDZ1-F1
#
_cell.length_a   1.000
_cell.length_b   1.000
_cell.length_c   1.000
_cell.angle_alpha   90.00
_cell.angle_beta   90.00
_cell.angle_gamma   90.00
#
_symmetry.space_group_name_H-M   'P 1'
#
loop_
_entity.id
_entity.type
_entity.pdbx_description
1 polymer ?
#
loop_
_entity_poly.entity_id
_entity_poly.type
_entity_poly.pdbx_seq_one_letter_code
_entity_poly.pdbx_strand_id
1 'polypeptide(L)'
;MAHSRAPMERLIRANADEINRLRQVIRDTAGTRWRGPEQRALHAAACAEYQLRYDQLAFPGGYDQALKLLAEHDPGALDVVLTFLEVRPYYFRSGYMWKTLLKRVQRVPMGVKQQARMQRILDAYGAYRVARLHSR
;
A
#
# COMPACT_ATOMS: atom_id res chain seq x y z
N MET A 1 15.15 -12.72 6.27
CA MET A 1 15.58 -13.08 4.90
C MET A 1 15.37 -11.86 4.02
N ALA A 2 16.36 -11.44 3.23
CA ALA A 2 16.19 -10.32 2.29
C ALA A 2 15.24 -10.76 1.15
N HIS A 3 14.18 -10.00 0.90
CA HIS A 3 13.22 -10.33 -0.15
C HIS A 3 13.75 -9.84 -1.51
N SER A 4 13.69 -10.71 -2.52
CA SER A 4 13.96 -10.30 -3.89
C SER A 4 12.93 -9.25 -4.34
N ARG A 5 13.41 -8.15 -4.92
CA ARG A 5 12.61 -6.97 -5.27
C ARG A 5 11.48 -7.30 -6.26
N ALA A 6 11.75 -8.09 -7.29
CA ALA A 6 10.78 -8.34 -8.36
C ALA A 6 9.55 -9.17 -7.90
N PRO A 7 9.70 -10.26 -7.13
CA PRO A 7 8.57 -10.93 -6.48
C PRO A 7 7.77 -10.01 -5.56
N MET A 8 8.45 -9.19 -4.75
CA MET A 8 7.80 -8.27 -3.81
C MET A 8 7.00 -7.17 -4.54
N GLU A 9 7.57 -6.61 -5.61
CA GLU A 9 6.88 -5.65 -6.48
C GLU A 9 5.60 -6.25 -7.07
N ARG A 10 5.67 -7.48 -7.61
CA ARG A 10 4.48 -8.17 -8.15
C ARG A 10 3.41 -8.39 -7.08
N LEU A 11 3.82 -8.80 -5.88
CA LEU A 11 2.90 -9.00 -4.76
C LEU A 11 2.18 -7.69 -4.37
N ILE A 12 2.92 -6.58 -4.24
CA ILE A 12 2.35 -5.28 -3.88
C ILE A 12 1.33 -4.82 -4.92
N ARG A 13 1.61 -5.01 -6.21
CA ARG A 13 0.69 -4.68 -7.30
C ARG A 13 -0.57 -5.55 -7.25
N ALA A 14 -0.41 -6.87 -7.16
CA ALA A 14 -1.53 -7.80 -7.07
C ALA A 14 -2.44 -7.52 -5.86
N ASN A 15 -1.85 -7.20 -4.71
CA ASN A 15 -2.61 -6.81 -3.52
C ASN A 15 -3.40 -5.52 -3.72
N ALA A 16 -2.81 -4.52 -4.38
CA ALA A 16 -3.50 -3.27 -4.69
C ALA A 16 -4.70 -3.49 -5.62
N ASP A 17 -4.51 -4.32 -6.66
CA ASP A 17 -5.57 -4.69 -7.59
C ASP A 17 -6.71 -5.44 -6.87
N GLU A 18 -6.38 -6.34 -5.95
CA GLU A 18 -7.38 -7.07 -5.17
C GLU A 18 -8.16 -6.17 -4.21
N ILE A 19 -7.50 -5.22 -3.53
CA ILE A 19 -8.20 -4.22 -2.70
C ILE A 19 -9.16 -3.40 -3.55
N ASN A 20 -8.73 -2.99 -4.75
CA ASN A 20 -9.57 -2.22 -5.66
C ASN A 20 -10.76 -3.05 -6.17
N ARG A 21 -10.56 -4.35 -6.47
CA ARG A 21 -11.62 -5.28 -6.83
C ARG A 21 -12.66 -5.40 -5.72
N LEU A 22 -12.24 -5.67 -4.47
CA LEU A 22 -13.14 -5.76 -3.31
C LEU A 22 -13.91 -4.45 -3.09
N ARG A 23 -13.24 -3.31 -3.24
CA ARG A 23 -13.88 -1.99 -3.14
C ARG A 23 -14.89 -1.74 -4.26
N GLN A 24 -14.64 -2.27 -5.46
CA GLN A 24 -15.59 -2.21 -6.57
C GLN A 24 -16.85 -3.03 -6.25
N VAL A 25 -16.72 -4.25 -5.71
CA VAL A 25 -17.87 -5.06 -5.27
C VAL A 25 -18.71 -4.33 -4.22
N ILE A 26 -18.07 -3.67 -3.24
CA ILE A 26 -18.78 -2.82 -2.26
C ILE A 26 -19.55 -1.71 -2.96
N ARG A 27 -18.94 -1.04 -3.94
CA ARG A 27 -19.58 0.05 -4.68
C ARG A 27 -20.78 -0.44 -5.48
N ASP A 28 -20.65 -1.57 -6.17
CA ASP A 28 -21.70 -2.15 -7.00
C ASP A 28 -22.91 -2.58 -6.16
N THR A 29 -22.65 -3.24 -5.03
CA THR A 29 -23.70 -3.67 -4.08
C THR A 29 -24.33 -2.52 -3.29
N ALA A 30 -23.60 -1.40 -3.10
CA ALA A 30 -24.11 -0.26 -2.36
C ALA A 30 -25.34 0.38 -3.03
N GLY A 31 -25.41 0.41 -4.37
CA GLY A 31 -26.51 1.02 -5.11
C GLY A 31 -27.84 0.27 -4.96
N THR A 32 -27.79 -1.05 -4.77
CA THR A 32 -28.97 -1.92 -4.70
C THR A 32 -29.34 -2.35 -3.29
N ARG A 33 -28.54 -1.98 -2.27
CA ARG A 33 -28.70 -2.43 -0.86
C ARG A 33 -30.08 -2.16 -0.24
N TRP A 34 -30.83 -1.20 -0.78
CA TRP A 34 -32.15 -0.81 -0.27
C TRP A 34 -33.31 -1.58 -0.93
N ARG A 35 -33.05 -2.40 -1.95
CA ARG A 35 -34.10 -3.11 -2.71
C ARG A 35 -34.74 -4.26 -1.94
N GLY A 36 -34.08 -4.77 -0.91
CA GLY A 36 -34.58 -5.89 -0.12
C GLY A 36 -33.56 -6.42 0.89
N PRO A 37 -33.98 -7.35 1.77
CA PRO A 37 -33.11 -7.92 2.80
C PRO A 37 -31.92 -8.70 2.20
N GLU A 38 -32.12 -9.36 1.06
CA GLU A 38 -31.06 -10.10 0.36
C GLU A 38 -29.95 -9.16 -0.14
N GLN A 39 -30.31 -8.07 -0.83
CA GLN A 39 -29.33 -7.11 -1.35
C GLN A 39 -28.60 -6.38 -0.22
N ARG A 40 -29.28 -6.14 0.91
CA ARG A 40 -28.65 -5.64 2.13
C ARG A 40 -27.63 -6.64 2.68
N ALA A 41 -27.95 -7.93 2.71
CA ALA A 41 -27.05 -8.98 3.16
C ALA A 41 -25.82 -9.12 2.24
N LEU A 42 -26.00 -9.06 0.92
CA LEU A 42 -24.90 -9.07 -0.05
C LEU A 42 -23.93 -7.90 0.16
N HIS A 43 -24.47 -6.69 0.37
CA HIS A 43 -23.64 -5.52 0.65
C HIS A 43 -22.89 -5.64 1.99
N ALA A 44 -23.56 -6.16 3.02
CA ALA A 44 -22.94 -6.40 4.32
C ALA A 44 -21.80 -7.43 4.22
N ALA A 45 -22.01 -8.52 3.46
CA ALA A 45 -20.98 -9.54 3.21
C ALA A 45 -19.77 -8.95 2.46
N ALA A 46 -19.99 -8.12 1.44
CA ALA A 46 -18.90 -7.45 0.72
C ALA A 46 -18.08 -6.52 1.63
N CYS A 47 -18.75 -5.77 2.52
CA CYS A 47 -18.08 -4.94 3.52
C CYS A 47 -17.26 -5.78 4.51
N ALA A 48 -17.81 -6.89 4.98
CA ALA A 48 -17.12 -7.80 5.91
C ALA A 48 -15.88 -8.45 5.27
N GLU A 49 -15.98 -8.93 4.03
CA GLU A 49 -14.84 -9.50 3.30
C GLU A 49 -13.73 -8.47 3.11
N TYR A 50 -14.08 -7.24 2.71
CA TYR A 50 -13.10 -6.17 2.57
C TYR A 50 -12.40 -5.87 3.89
N GLN A 51 -13.13 -5.73 4.99
CA GLN A 51 -12.52 -5.44 6.30
C GLN A 51 -11.58 -6.56 6.76
N LEU A 52 -11.98 -7.83 6.58
CA LEU A 52 -11.18 -8.98 6.95
C LEU A 52 -9.86 -9.05 6.17
N ARG A 53 -9.89 -8.73 4.87
CA ARG A 53 -8.72 -8.91 3.98
C ARG A 53 -7.86 -7.66 3.86
N TYR A 54 -8.40 -6.48 4.16
CA TYR A 54 -7.73 -5.21 3.92
C TYR A 54 -6.36 -5.13 4.59
N ASP A 55 -6.25 -5.48 5.88
CA ASP A 55 -4.98 -5.33 6.60
C ASP A 55 -3.87 -6.23 6.05
N GLN A 56 -4.23 -7.45 5.60
CA GLN A 56 -3.30 -8.41 5.02
C GLN A 56 -2.84 -7.98 3.60
N LEU A 57 -3.74 -7.37 2.83
CA LEU A 57 -3.45 -6.92 1.48
C LEU A 57 -2.73 -5.57 1.46
N ALA A 58 -3.08 -4.64 2.36
CA ALA A 58 -2.64 -3.25 2.31
C ALA A 58 -1.12 -3.12 2.37
N PHE A 59 -0.44 -3.97 3.15
CA PHE A 59 1.01 -4.02 3.17
C PHE A 59 1.51 -5.46 3.33
N PRO A 60 2.48 -5.93 2.53
CA PRO A 60 3.04 -7.28 2.68
C PRO A 60 3.60 -7.50 4.10
N GLY A 61 3.08 -8.50 4.80
CA GLY A 61 3.47 -8.79 6.19
C GLY A 61 2.79 -7.92 7.26
N GLY A 62 1.81 -7.10 6.87
CA GLY A 62 1.03 -6.26 7.77
C GLY A 62 1.67 -4.88 8.01
N TYR A 63 0.85 -3.84 7.92
CA TYR A 63 1.33 -2.46 8.01
C TYR A 63 1.90 -2.13 9.40
N ASP A 64 1.18 -2.46 10.47
CA ASP A 64 1.63 -2.17 11.82
C ASP A 64 2.91 -2.94 12.20
N GLN A 65 3.02 -4.18 11.71
CA GLN A 65 4.23 -4.98 11.92
C GLN A 65 5.43 -4.36 11.18
N ALA A 66 5.25 -3.94 9.92
CA ALA A 66 6.29 -3.26 9.17
C ALA A 66 6.75 -1.96 9.86
N LEU A 67 5.81 -1.21 10.43
CA LEU A 67 6.12 0.00 11.20
C LEU A 67 6.95 -0.28 12.46
N LYS A 68 6.70 -1.40 13.15
CA LYS A 68 7.50 -1.85 14.31
C LYS A 68 8.90 -2.28 13.88
N LEU A 69 8.99 -3.18 12.91
CA LEU A 69 10.27 -3.69 12.40
C LEU A 69 11.16 -2.59 11.82
N LEU A 70 10.57 -1.59 11.17
CA LEU A 70 11.31 -0.43 10.67
C LEU A 70 11.90 0.42 11.80
N ALA A 71 11.21 0.53 12.95
CA ALA A 71 11.72 1.22 14.13
C ALA A 71 12.84 0.43 14.83
N GLU A 72 12.81 -0.90 14.70
CA GLU A 72 13.86 -1.82 15.17
C GLU A 72 15.05 -1.92 14.20
N HIS A 73 15.01 -1.19 13.08
CA HIS A 73 16.02 -1.22 12.01
C HIS A 73 16.20 -2.60 11.35
N ASP A 74 15.14 -3.41 11.29
CA ASP A 74 15.18 -4.71 10.61
C ASP A 74 15.51 -4.53 9.11
N PRO A 75 16.59 -5.16 8.60
CA PRO A 75 16.99 -5.02 7.20
C PRO A 75 15.95 -5.59 6.21
N GLY A 76 15.21 -6.62 6.61
CA GLY A 76 14.18 -7.23 5.77
C GLY A 76 12.99 -6.29 5.56
N ALA A 77 12.52 -5.66 6.64
CA ALA A 77 11.45 -4.68 6.61
C ALA A 77 11.84 -3.43 5.80
N LEU A 78 13.10 -2.97 5.91
CA LEU A 78 13.61 -1.86 5.11
C LEU A 78 13.44 -2.12 3.60
N ASP A 79 13.83 -3.29 3.11
CA ASP A 79 13.73 -3.62 1.69
C ASP A 79 12.27 -3.71 1.20
N VAL A 80 11.36 -4.22 2.02
CA VAL A 80 9.92 -4.25 1.70
C VAL A 80 9.36 -2.83 1.64
N VAL A 81 9.68 -1.98 2.62
CA VAL A 81 9.25 -0.58 2.67
C VAL A 81 9.76 0.19 1.46
N LEU A 82 11.04 0.05 1.11
CA LEU A 82 11.60 0.69 -0.09
C LEU A 82 10.87 0.22 -1.35
N THR A 83 10.57 -1.08 -1.46
CA THR A 83 9.84 -1.63 -2.62
C THR A 83 8.41 -1.07 -2.68
N PHE A 84 7.72 -0.94 -1.54
CA PHE A 84 6.40 -0.32 -1.48
C PHE A 84 6.42 1.16 -1.91
N LEU A 85 7.45 1.90 -1.47
CA LEU A 85 7.63 3.30 -1.86
C LEU A 85 7.94 3.47 -3.36
N GLU A 86 8.73 2.56 -3.93
CA GLU A 86 9.04 2.48 -5.37
C GLU A 86 7.79 2.19 -6.20
N VAL A 87 7.01 1.17 -5.82
CA VAL A 87 5.80 0.75 -6.55
C VAL A 87 4.70 1.79 -6.46
N ARG A 88 4.58 2.46 -5.30
CA ARG A 88 3.56 3.48 -5.00
C ARG A 88 2.15 3.00 -5.39
N PRO A 89 1.67 1.89 -4.78
CA PRO A 89 0.39 1.30 -5.15
C PRO A 89 -0.78 2.26 -4.92
N TYR A 90 -1.82 2.17 -5.74
CA TYR A 90 -2.98 3.05 -5.67
C TYR A 90 -4.21 2.29 -5.17
N TYR A 91 -4.54 2.46 -3.90
CA TYR A 91 -5.76 1.96 -3.27
C TYR A 91 -6.14 2.86 -2.08
N PHE A 92 -7.25 2.57 -1.39
CA PHE A 92 -7.71 3.38 -0.26
C PHE A 92 -6.62 3.51 0.83
N ARG A 93 -6.34 4.73 1.29
CA ARG A 93 -5.28 5.08 2.26
C ARG A 93 -3.81 4.82 1.85
N SER A 94 -3.53 4.23 0.68
CA SER A 94 -2.15 3.93 0.26
C SER A 94 -1.24 5.17 0.24
N GLY A 95 -1.78 6.34 -0.13
CA GLY A 95 -1.05 7.61 -0.08
C GLY A 95 -0.67 8.09 1.32
N TYR A 96 -1.52 7.82 2.34
CA TYR A 96 -1.19 8.14 3.74
C TYR A 96 -0.12 7.20 4.29
N MET A 97 -0.23 5.91 3.93
CA MET A 97 0.79 4.90 4.26
C MET A 97 2.13 5.28 3.63
N TRP A 98 2.14 5.62 2.34
CA TRP A 98 3.34 6.04 1.62
C TRP A 98 4.05 7.23 2.31
N LYS A 99 3.30 8.27 2.68
CA LYS A 99 3.88 9.44 3.38
C LYS A 99 4.47 9.07 4.74
N THR A 100 3.77 8.22 5.49
CA THR A 100 4.20 7.79 6.82
C THR A 100 5.45 6.94 6.74
N LEU A 101 5.48 5.99 5.82
CA LEU A 101 6.62 5.13 5.56
C LEU A 101 7.83 5.94 5.11
N LEU A 102 7.66 6.86 4.15
CA LEU A 102 8.74 7.73 3.69
C LEU A 102 9.41 8.49 4.84
N LYS A 103 8.61 9.10 5.73
CA LYS A 103 9.13 9.85 6.87
C LYS A 103 9.92 8.96 7.84
N ARG A 104 9.49 7.72 8.04
CA ARG A 104 10.14 6.80 8.98
C ARG A 104 11.40 6.18 8.42
N VAL A 105 11.38 5.75 7.16
CA VAL A 105 12.53 5.10 6.52
C VAL A 105 13.72 6.04 6.39
N GLN A 106 13.50 7.35 6.27
CA GLN A 106 14.56 8.36 6.27
C GLN A 106 15.37 8.44 7.57
N ARG A 107 14.85 7.88 8.67
CA ARG A 107 15.52 7.87 9.98
C ARG A 107 16.30 6.59 10.24
N VAL A 108 16.15 5.60 9.36
CA VAL A 108 16.80 4.29 9.50
C VAL A 108 18.18 4.37 8.85
N PRO A 109 19.24 3.87 9.52
CA PRO A 109 20.55 3.72 8.88
C PRO A 109 20.45 2.85 7.63
N MET A 110 20.94 3.37 6.50
CA MET A 110 20.85 2.70 5.20
C MET A 110 22.25 2.44 4.64
N GLY A 111 22.44 1.29 4.03
CA GLY A 111 23.62 1.03 3.19
C GLY A 111 23.54 1.78 1.86
N VAL A 112 24.68 1.82 1.15
CA VAL A 112 24.81 2.54 -0.13
C VAL A 112 23.74 2.15 -1.16
N LYS A 113 23.42 0.84 -1.24
CA LYS A 113 22.40 0.34 -2.17
C LYS A 113 21.00 0.85 -1.83
N GLN A 114 20.62 0.82 -0.54
CA GLN A 114 19.33 1.31 -0.08
C GLN A 114 19.22 2.83 -0.22
N GLN A 115 20.30 3.56 0.03
CA GLN A 115 20.33 5.01 -0.15
C GLN A 115 20.16 5.40 -1.63
N ALA A 116 20.78 4.67 -2.56
CA ALA A 116 20.57 4.87 -3.99
C ALA A 116 19.13 4.55 -4.44
N ARG A 117 18.44 3.62 -3.76
CA ARG A 117 16.98 3.38 -3.98
C ARG A 117 16.17 4.55 -3.43
N MET A 118 16.49 5.02 -2.23
CA MET A 118 15.83 6.17 -1.60
C MET A 118 15.88 7.41 -2.49
N GLN A 119 17.06 7.72 -3.04
CA GLN A 119 17.22 8.90 -3.88
C GLN A 119 16.31 8.83 -5.12
N ARG A 120 16.28 7.69 -5.81
CA ARG A 120 15.37 7.47 -6.95
C ARG A 120 13.89 7.65 -6.61
N ILE A 121 13.48 7.20 -5.43
CA ILE A 121 12.10 7.41 -4.93
C ILE A 121 11.81 8.90 -4.74
N LEU A 122 12.75 9.64 -4.13
CA LEU A 122 12.60 11.08 -3.89
C LEU A 122 12.55 11.87 -5.21
N ASP A 123 13.42 11.54 -6.17
CA ASP A 123 13.46 12.18 -7.49
C ASP A 123 12.13 11.96 -8.24
N ALA A 124 11.66 10.71 -8.29
CA ALA A 124 10.39 10.36 -8.92
C ALA A 124 9.20 11.05 -8.23
N TYR A 125 9.21 11.16 -6.90
CA TYR A 125 8.17 11.86 -6.16
C TYR A 125 8.21 13.38 -6.40
N GLY A 126 9.41 13.97 -6.52
CA GLY A 126 9.60 15.36 -6.91
C GLY A 126 8.98 15.66 -8.27
N ALA A 127 9.32 14.86 -9.29
CA ALA A 127 8.75 14.97 -10.63
C ALA A 127 7.22 14.85 -10.63
N TYR A 128 6.67 13.87 -9.90
CA TYR A 128 5.22 13.72 -9.74
C TYR A 128 4.56 14.96 -9.12
N ARG A 129 5.18 15.57 -8.09
CA ARG A 129 4.63 16.77 -7.45
C ARG A 129 4.60 17.96 -8.40
N VAL A 130 5.65 18.15 -9.20
CA VAL A 130 5.74 19.20 -10.21
C VAL A 130 4.67 19.00 -11.29
N ALA A 131 4.55 17.79 -11.84
CA ALA A 131 3.53 17.48 -12.84
C ALA A 131 2.11 17.77 -12.31
N ARG A 132 1.81 17.37 -11.07
CA ARG A 132 0.50 17.60 -10.45
C ARG A 132 0.18 19.09 -10.22
N LEU A 133 1.19 19.95 -10.04
CA LEU A 133 0.99 21.40 -9.92
C LEU A 133 0.66 22.03 -11.27
N HIS A 134 1.24 21.52 -12.36
CA HIS A 134 0.97 22.01 -13.73
C HIS A 134 -0.34 21.46 -14.33
N SER A 135 -0.89 20.37 -13.80
CA SER A 135 -2.18 19.81 -14.24
C SER A 135 -3.39 20.36 -13.47
N ARG A 136 -3.20 21.39 -12.63
CA ARG A 136 -4.26 22.10 -11.90
C ARG A 136 -4.44 23.49 -12.47
#